data_AF-A0A5C4XT37-F1
#
_entry.id   AF-A0A5C4XT37-F1
#
_cell.length_a   1.000
_cell.length_b   1.000
_cell.length_c   1.000
_cell.angle_alpha   90.00
_cell.angle_beta   90.00
_cell.angle_gamma   90.00
#
_symmetry.space_group_name_H-M   'P 1'
#
loop_
_entity.id
_entity.type
_entity.pdbx_description
1 polymer ?
#
loop_
_entity_poly.entity_id
_entity_poly.type
_entity_poly.pdbx_seq_one_letter_code
_entity_poly.pdbx_strand_id
1 'polypeptide(L)' 'MPTQLIRNPVNPEQLMLLQQVFDETCTEHGIDKASPDGEALAFILVNSLQKGSADKEQLEALAGALIQTR' A
#
# COMPACT_ATOMS: atom_id res chain seq x y z
N MET A 1 -1.89 21.63 -19.91
CA MET A 1 -1.12 20.77 -18.98
C MET A 1 -2.10 20.26 -17.93
N PRO A 2 -2.40 18.95 -17.84
CA PRO A 2 -3.24 18.46 -16.76
C PRO A 2 -2.41 18.51 -15.48
N THR A 3 -2.77 19.42 -14.58
CA THR A 3 -2.27 19.44 -13.21
C THR A 3 -2.70 18.13 -12.56
N GLN A 4 -1.76 17.19 -12.39
CA GLN A 4 -1.95 16.06 -11.48
C GLN A 4 -2.11 16.63 -10.07
N LEU A 5 -3.35 16.99 -9.74
CA LEU A 5 -3.76 17.30 -8.38
C LEU A 5 -3.49 16.04 -7.56
N ILE A 6 -2.37 16.05 -6.83
CA ILE A 6 -2.12 15.10 -5.74
C ILE A 6 -3.28 15.34 -4.77
N ARG A 7 -4.32 14.51 -4.88
CA ARG A 7 -5.64 14.74 -4.26
C ARG A 7 -5.57 14.76 -2.73
N ASN A 8 -4.57 14.07 -2.17
CA ASN A 8 -4.11 14.14 -0.78
C ASN A 8 -2.60 13.89 -0.76
N PRO A 9 -1.76 14.82 -0.27
CA PRO A 9 -0.36 14.54 -0.03
C PRO A 9 -0.25 13.41 1.00
N VAL A 10 0.51 12.37 0.67
CA VAL A 10 0.82 11.31 1.63
C VAL A 10 1.84 11.88 2.61
N ASN A 11 1.46 11.96 3.89
CA ASN A 11 2.38 12.42 4.91
C ASN A 11 3.51 11.40 5.12
N PRO A 12 4.71 11.83 5.54
CA PRO A 12 5.82 10.92 5.80
C PRO A 12 5.47 9.82 6.82
N GLU A 13 4.62 10.14 7.81
CA GLU A 13 4.10 9.15 8.77
C GLU A 13 3.24 8.06 8.10
N GLN A 14 2.40 8.44 7.15
CA GLN A 14 1.58 7.49 6.38
C GLN A 14 2.44 6.64 5.44
N LEU A 15 3.52 7.22 4.92
CA LEU A 15 4.47 6.52 4.06
C LEU A 15 5.29 5.50 4.85
N MET A 16 5.70 5.83 6.08
CA MET A 16 6.33 4.88 7.02
C MET A 16 5.38 3.74 7.39
N LEU A 17 4.11 4.05 7.69
CA LEU A 17 3.06 3.06 7.96
C LEU A 17 2.85 2.12 6.77
N LEU A 18 2.74 2.68 5.56
CA LEU A 18 2.60 1.90 4.34
C LEU A 18 3.80 1.00 4.09
N GLN A 19 5.02 1.52 4.29
CA GLN A 19 6.22 0.74 4.15
C GLN A 19 6.26 -0.41 5.16
N GLN A 20 5.88 -0.17 6.42
CA GLN A 20 5.84 -1.21 7.44
C GLN A 20 4.82 -2.30 7.10
N VAL A 21 3.58 -1.92 6.72
CA VAL A 21 2.54 -2.87 6.33
C VAL A 21 2.98 -3.67 5.11
N PHE A 22 3.57 -3.01 4.11
CA PHE A 22 4.12 -3.67 2.93
C PHE A 22 5.22 -4.68 3.31
N ASP A 23 6.16 -4.29 4.17
CA ASP A 23 7.28 -5.14 4.61
C ASP A 23 6.80 -6.36 5.39
N GLU A 24 5.89 -6.16 6.36
CA GLU A 24 5.25 -7.22 7.14
C GLU A 24 4.52 -8.17 6.21
N THR A 25 3.67 -7.65 5.33
CA THR A 25 2.87 -8.47 4.42
C THR A 25 3.76 -9.28 3.47
N CYS A 26 4.79 -8.65 2.88
CA CYS A 26 5.74 -9.35 2.02
C CYS A 26 6.50 -10.45 2.77
N THR A 27 6.86 -10.20 4.03
CA THR A 27 7.57 -11.17 4.87
C THR A 27 6.66 -12.33 5.29
N GLU A 28 5.43 -12.04 5.71
CA GLU A 28 4.44 -13.04 6.15
C GLU A 28 4.01 -13.97 5.02
N HIS A 29 3.82 -13.41 3.82
CA HIS A 29 3.36 -14.17 2.66
C HIS A 29 4.50 -14.66 1.75
N GLY A 30 5.77 -14.37 2.09
CA GLY A 30 6.92 -14.73 1.27
C GLY A 30 6.91 -14.10 -0.12
N ILE A 31 6.29 -12.92 -0.25
CA ILE A 31 6.24 -12.17 -1.51
C ILE A 31 7.54 -11.41 -1.67
N ASP A 32 8.21 -11.64 -2.79
CA ASP A 32 9.38 -10.88 -3.14
C ASP A 32 8.98 -9.45 -3.53
N LYS A 33 9.61 -8.46 -2.88
CA LYS A 33 9.27 -7.03 -3.02
C LYS A 33 9.51 -6.50 -4.43
N ALA A 34 10.40 -7.14 -5.19
CA ALA A 34 10.73 -6.79 -6.57
C ALA A 34 9.89 -7.58 -7.59
N SER A 35 9.00 -8.46 -7.13
CA SER A 35 8.09 -9.20 -7.98
C SER A 35 6.90 -8.35 -8.41
N PRO A 36 6.24 -8.70 -9.52
CA PRO A 36 5.03 -8.01 -9.98
C PRO A 36 3.90 -8.00 -8.93
N ASP A 37 3.89 -8.96 -8.00
CA ASP A 37 3.06 -8.94 -6.79
C ASP A 37 3.33 -7.77 -5.87
N GLY A 38 4.59 -7.61 -5.45
CA GLY A 38 5.00 -6.55 -4.54
C GLY A 38 4.72 -5.19 -5.16
N GLU A 39 5.00 -5.04 -6.46
CA GLU A 39 4.72 -3.79 -7.15
C GLU A 39 3.21 -3.48 -7.21
N ALA A 40 2.37 -4.47 -7.49
CA ALA A 40 0.91 -4.31 -7.48
C ALA A 40 0.38 -3.98 -6.08
N LEU A 41 0.86 -4.67 -5.05
CA LEU A 41 0.46 -4.44 -3.65
C LEU A 41 0.82 -3.01 -3.22
N ALA A 42 2.07 -2.59 -3.48
CA ALA A 42 2.54 -1.24 -3.17
C ALA A 42 1.72 -0.17 -3.89
N PHE A 43 1.43 -0.37 -5.19
CA PHE A 43 0.62 0.56 -5.96
C PHE A 43 -0.80 0.70 -5.39
N ILE A 44 -1.44 -0.41 -5.04
CA ILE A 44 -2.81 -0.41 -4.48
C ILE A 44 -2.83 0.25 -3.11
N LEU A 45 -1.88 -0.07 -2.22
CA LEU A 45 -1.76 0.55 -0.90
C LEU A 45 -1.57 2.08 -1.00
N VAL A 46 -0.69 2.53 -1.89
CA VAL A 46 -0.42 3.96 -2.14
C VAL A 46 -1.65 4.65 -2.72
N ASN A 47 -2.38 3.98 -3.61
CA ASN A 47 -3.63 4.52 -4.17
C ASN A 47 -4.72 4.63 -3.11
N SER A 48 -4.81 3.67 -2.19
CA SER A 48 -5.76 3.67 -1.07
C SER A 48 -5.48 4.81 -0.09
N LEU A 49 -4.20 5.00 0.27
CA LEU A 49 -3.78 6.14 1.10
C LEU A 49 -4.13 7.48 0.45
N GLN A 50 -3.85 7.65 -0.84
CA GLN A 50 -4.18 8.87 -1.58
C GLN A 50 -5.69 9.12 -1.72
N LYS A 51 -6.51 8.06 -1.58
CA LYS A 51 -7.98 8.16 -1.57
C LYS A 51 -8.56 8.51 -0.19
N GLY A 52 -7.73 8.57 0.85
CA GLY A 52 -8.14 8.98 2.21
C GLY A 52 -8.34 7.83 3.19
N SER A 53 -8.00 6.59 2.83
CA SER A 53 -7.97 5.46 3.76
C SER A 53 -6.62 5.45 4.48
N ALA A 54 -6.50 6.17 5.59
CA ALA A 54 -5.24 6.42 6.30
C ALA A 54 -4.96 5.45 7.46
N ASP A 55 -5.89 4.55 7.79
CA ASP A 55 -5.77 3.69 8.95
C ASP A 55 -4.93 2.45 8.66
N LYS A 56 -3.97 2.16 9.54
CA LYS A 56 -3.07 1.00 9.48
C LYS A 56 -3.86 -0.30 9.30
N GLU A 57 -4.92 -0.48 10.09
CA GLU A 57 -5.80 -1.65 10.03
C GLU A 57 -6.46 -1.82 8.66
N GLN A 58 -6.84 -0.72 7.99
CA GLN A 58 -7.41 -0.80 6.65
C GLN A 58 -6.36 -1.19 5.60
N LEU A 59 -5.12 -0.70 5.75
CA LEU A 59 -4.01 -1.07 4.87
C LEU A 59 -3.62 -2.53 5.06
N GLU A 60 -3.56 -3.02 6.31
CA GLU A 60 -3.30 -4.42 6.64
C GLU A 60 -4.41 -5.33 6.12
N ALA A 61 -5.68 -4.96 6.32
CA ALA A 61 -6.81 -5.72 5.80
C ALA A 61 -6.83 -5.75 4.26
N LEU A 62 -6.49 -4.64 3.60
CA LEU A 62 -6.36 -4.58 2.14
C LEU A 62 -5.20 -5.45 1.66
N ALA A 63 -4.03 -5.36 2.28
CA ALA A 63 -2.86 -6.13 1.92
C ALA A 63 -3.14 -7.64 2.04
N GLY A 64 -3.73 -8.07 3.18
CA GLY A 64 -4.12 -9.46 3.39
C GLY A 64 -5.22 -9.94 2.45
N ALA A 65 -6.20 -9.10 2.11
CA ALA A 65 -7.26 -9.46 1.16
C ALA A 65 -6.73 -9.59 -0.28
N LEU A 66 -5.80 -8.72 -0.68
CA LEU A 66 -5.16 -8.75 -2.01
C LEU A 66 -4.34 -10.02 -2.23
N ILE A 67 -3.76 -10.58 -1.17
CA ILE A 67 -2.96 -11.80 -1.24
C ILE A 67 -3.84 -13.04 -1.14
N GLN A 68 -4.92 -13.01 -0.37
CA GLN A 68 -5.86 -14.13 -0.29
C GLN A 68 -6.71 -14.31 -1.55
N THR A 69 -6.90 -13.25 -2.36
CA THR A 69 -7.67 -13.33 -3.60
C THR A 69 -6.86 -13.78 -4.82
N ARG A 70 -5.59 -14.15 -4.62
CA ARG A 70 -4.69 -14.76 -5.61
C ARG A 70 -4.74 -16.28 -5.53
#